data_AF-A0A3A5ZTZ4-F1
#
_entry.id   AF-A0A3A5ZTZ4-F1
#
_cell.length_a   1.000
_cell.length_b   1.000
_cell.length_c   1.000
_cell.angle_alpha   90.00
_cell.angle_beta   90.00
_cell.angle_gamma   90.00
#
_symmetry.space_group_name_H-M   'P 1'
#
loop_
_entity.id
_entity.type
_entity.pdbx_description
1 polymer ?
#
loop_
_entity_poly.entity_id
_entity_poly.type
_entity_poly.pdbx_seq_one_letter_code
_entity_poly.pdbx_strand_id
1 'polypeptide(L)'
;MKKKIDNNTNEENSKNAKKIIRRNLRLEARVTEKEYFQATELAKTCGLSISDYIRRTALGQHPRQRLSEREIEALCSLADARGDLIRIAAAVKSIQADKRAMYFSDTRFVEQWMIAATQLINRWNQIENYLTE
;
A
#
# COMPACT_ATOMS: atom_id res chain seq x y z
N MET A 1 -6.07 27.74 59.25
CA MET A 1 -7.40 27.49 58.66
C MET A 1 -7.54 28.24 57.35
N LYS A 2 -7.77 27.52 56.24
CA LYS A 2 -8.44 27.91 54.96
C LYS A 2 -7.93 26.91 53.89
N LYS A 3 -8.62 25.77 53.82
CA LYS A 3 -9.62 25.38 52.80
C LYS A 3 -8.95 24.77 51.55
N LYS A 4 -8.96 23.44 51.53
CA LYS A 4 -8.85 22.62 50.32
C LYS A 4 -9.94 23.04 49.33
N ILE A 5 -9.57 23.15 48.06
CA ILE A 5 -10.51 23.10 46.95
C ILE A 5 -10.04 21.92 46.11
N ASP A 6 -10.70 20.78 46.34
CA ASP A 6 -10.78 19.73 45.35
C ASP A 6 -11.75 20.22 44.28
N ASN A 7 -11.36 20.14 43.00
CA ASN A 7 -12.32 20.13 41.90
C ASN A 7 -11.83 19.10 40.88
N ASN A 8 -12.25 17.87 41.14
CA ASN A 8 -12.42 16.84 40.14
C ASN A 8 -13.59 17.28 39.24
N THR A 9 -13.34 17.47 37.95
CA THR A 9 -14.41 17.61 36.95
C THR A 9 -14.06 16.73 35.75
N ASN A 10 -14.61 15.51 35.81
CA ASN A 10 -15.05 14.60 34.76
C ASN A 10 -14.69 15.01 33.33
N GLU A 11 -13.89 14.20 32.62
CA GLU A 11 -14.39 13.06 31.85
C GLU A 11 -15.70 13.38 31.12
N GLU A 12 -15.58 13.92 29.91
CA GLU A 12 -16.52 13.69 28.79
C GLU A 12 -15.98 14.41 27.55
N ASN A 13 -15.02 13.78 26.84
CA ASN A 13 -14.78 13.93 25.39
C ASN A 13 -13.44 13.31 24.99
N SER A 14 -13.34 11.97 24.92
CA SER A 14 -12.25 11.33 24.19
C SER A 14 -12.54 9.85 23.89
N LYS A 15 -13.70 9.55 23.31
CA LYS A 15 -13.93 8.26 22.67
C LYS A 15 -13.24 8.28 21.29
N ASN A 16 -11.90 8.24 21.28
CA ASN A 16 -10.97 7.89 20.18
C ASN A 16 -9.58 8.56 20.26
N ALA A 17 -9.07 8.97 21.43
CA ALA A 17 -7.64 9.28 21.52
C ALA A 17 -6.83 7.98 21.45
N LYS A 18 -6.22 7.69 20.29
CA LYS A 18 -5.18 6.65 20.18
C LYS A 18 -4.14 6.92 21.28
N LYS A 19 -4.05 6.01 22.26
CA LYS A 19 -3.05 6.08 23.34
C LYS A 19 -1.66 6.21 22.71
N ILE A 20 -0.99 7.35 22.92
CA ILE A 20 0.36 7.58 22.39
C ILE A 20 1.31 6.58 23.06
N ILE A 21 1.82 5.61 22.30
CA ILE A 21 2.79 4.64 22.79
C ILE A 21 4.17 5.31 22.82
N ARG A 22 4.67 5.60 24.02
CA ARG A 22 6.03 6.10 24.24
C ARG A 22 7.01 4.94 24.33
N ARG A 23 8.13 5.03 23.60
CA ARG A 23 9.19 4.02 23.57
C ARG A 23 10.35 4.51 24.44
N ASN A 24 10.45 4.01 25.67
CA ASN A 24 11.41 4.49 26.67
C ASN A 24 12.62 3.56 26.86
N LEU A 25 12.58 2.36 26.29
CA LEU A 25 13.69 1.39 26.35
C LEU A 25 14.59 1.55 25.13
N ARG A 26 15.90 1.36 25.33
CA ARG A 26 16.93 1.54 24.29
C ARG A 26 17.53 0.21 23.89
N LEU A 27 17.70 0.02 22.59
CA LEU A 27 18.50 -1.05 21.99
C LEU A 27 19.81 -0.43 21.50
N GLU A 28 20.93 -1.02 21.89
CA GLU A 28 22.27 -0.55 21.50
C GLU A 28 23.06 -1.72 20.92
N ALA A 29 23.76 -1.46 19.83
CA ALA A 29 24.66 -2.41 19.19
C ALA A 29 25.95 -1.69 18.82
N ARG A 30 27.10 -2.34 19.03
CA ARG A 30 28.38 -1.87 18.50
C ARG A 30 28.45 -2.25 17.03
N VAL A 31 28.76 -1.26 16.19
CA VAL A 31 28.88 -1.43 14.75
C VAL A 31 30.18 -0.79 14.27
N THR A 32 30.71 -1.34 13.18
CA THR A 32 31.76 -0.71 12.40
C THR A 32 31.22 0.47 11.61
N GLU A 33 32.11 1.34 11.13
CA GLU A 33 31.73 2.50 10.30
C GLU A 33 31.02 2.08 8.99
N LYS A 34 31.47 0.97 8.38
CA LYS A 34 30.86 0.42 7.16
C LYS A 34 29.43 -0.05 7.40
N GLU A 35 29.19 -0.79 8.48
CA GLU A 35 27.86 -1.27 8.85
C GLU A 35 26.92 -0.12 9.17
N TYR A 36 27.41 0.91 9.87
CA TYR A 36 26.62 2.11 10.14
C TYR A 36 26.19 2.79 8.84
N PHE A 37 27.13 3.06 7.93
CA PHE A 37 26.83 3.68 6.64
C PHE A 37 25.80 2.88 5.84
N GLN A 38 25.99 1.56 5.74
CA GLN A 38 25.07 0.68 5.03
C GLN A 38 23.66 0.74 5.63
N ALA A 39 23.53 0.67 6.96
CA ALA A 39 22.24 0.80 7.64
C ALA A 39 21.60 2.18 7.40
N THR A 40 22.41 3.25 7.34
CA THR A 40 21.90 4.59 7.05
C THR A 40 21.36 4.72 5.62
N GLU A 41 22.05 4.17 4.62
CA GLU A 41 21.61 4.21 3.24
C GLU A 41 20.34 3.37 3.04
N LEU A 42 20.29 2.16 3.60
CA LEU A 42 19.08 1.33 3.58
C LEU A 42 17.89 2.06 4.20
N ALA A 43 18.07 2.66 5.40
CA ALA A 43 17.01 3.43 6.03
C ALA A 43 16.53 4.60 5.14
N LYS A 44 17.45 5.35 4.51
CA LYS A 44 17.11 6.42 3.56
C LYS A 44 16.33 5.92 2.36
N THR A 45 16.76 4.82 1.74
CA THR A 45 16.04 4.23 0.58
C THR A 45 14.62 3.78 0.94
N CYS A 46 14.39 3.33 2.18
CA CYS A 46 13.07 3.01 2.70
C CYS A 46 12.27 4.25 3.17
N GLY A 47 12.85 5.44 3.19
CA GLY A 47 12.24 6.66 3.73
C GLY A 47 12.04 6.63 5.24
N LEU A 48 12.90 5.93 5.98
CA LEU A 48 12.83 5.74 7.42
C LEU A 48 14.02 6.41 8.11
N SER A 49 13.85 6.77 9.39
CA SER A 49 15.01 7.05 10.24
C SER A 49 15.77 5.74 10.52
N ILE A 50 17.06 5.84 10.83
CA ILE A 50 17.90 4.68 11.20
C ILE A 50 17.27 3.91 12.38
N SER A 51 16.80 4.63 13.40
CA SER A 51 16.16 4.02 14.56
C SER A 51 14.87 3.29 14.21
N ASP A 52 14.08 3.81 13.27
CA ASP A 52 12.86 3.15 12.84
C ASP A 52 13.15 1.93 11.97
N TYR A 53 14.10 2.04 11.03
CA TYR A 53 14.54 0.94 10.18
C TYR A 53 15.08 -0.24 11.00
N ILE A 54 16.02 0.02 11.92
CA ILE A 54 16.61 -1.02 12.78
C ILE A 54 15.54 -1.65 13.68
N ARG A 55 14.63 -0.85 14.25
CA ARG A 55 13.55 -1.37 15.09
C ARG A 55 12.62 -2.29 14.32
N ARG A 56 12.21 -1.91 13.11
CA ARG A 56 11.32 -2.73 12.27
C ARG A 56 11.99 -4.04 11.87
N THR A 57 13.25 -3.97 11.43
CA THR A 57 14.03 -5.15 11.06
C THR A 57 14.29 -6.09 12.25
N ALA A 58 14.59 -5.55 13.43
CA ALA A 58 14.75 -6.34 14.67
C ALA A 58 13.44 -7.05 15.10
N LEU A 59 12.27 -6.53 14.70
CA LEU A 59 10.97 -7.17 14.93
C LEU A 59 10.58 -8.14 13.81
N GLY A 60 11.50 -8.49 12.91
CA GLY A 60 11.26 -9.38 11.78
C GLY A 60 10.49 -8.74 10.62
N GLN A 61 10.27 -7.42 10.64
CA GLN A 61 9.66 -6.72 9.52
C GLN A 61 10.68 -6.49 8.40
N HIS A 62 10.22 -6.32 7.17
CA HIS A 62 11.07 -6.11 6.01
C HIS A 62 10.69 -4.78 5.33
N PRO A 63 11.21 -3.64 5.83
CA PRO A 63 10.94 -2.34 5.22
C PRO A 63 11.33 -2.35 3.73
N ARG A 64 10.37 -2.05 2.86
CA ARG A 64 10.61 -1.98 1.41
C ARG A 64 11.21 -0.63 1.03
N GLN A 65 11.99 -0.65 -0.05
CA GLN A 65 12.47 0.57 -0.69
C GLN A 65 11.28 1.40 -1.19
N ARG A 66 11.38 2.73 -1.09
CA ARG A 66 10.39 3.62 -1.68
C ARG A 66 10.49 3.59 -3.20
N LEU A 67 9.32 3.58 -3.83
CA LEU A 67 9.18 3.78 -5.26
C LEU A 67 9.73 5.16 -5.64
N SER A 68 10.47 5.20 -6.73
CA SER A 68 10.87 6.44 -7.40
C SER A 68 9.66 7.14 -8.03
N GLU A 69 9.80 8.42 -8.33
CA GLU A 69 8.74 9.21 -8.97
C GLU A 69 8.27 8.59 -10.29
N ARG A 70 9.21 8.08 -11.10
CA ARG A 70 8.90 7.37 -12.35
C ARG A 70 8.15 6.07 -12.11
N GLU A 71 8.48 5.32 -11.06
CA GLU A 71 7.75 4.09 -10.72
C GLU A 71 6.33 4.42 -10.21
N ILE A 72 6.17 5.50 -9.45
CA ILE A 72 4.86 5.99 -9.01
C ILE A 72 4.00 6.37 -10.23
N GLU A 73 4.54 7.15 -11.16
CA GLU A 73 3.84 7.54 -12.39
C GLU A 73 3.43 6.32 -13.24
N ALA A 74 4.34 5.34 -13.38
CA ALA A 74 4.04 4.09 -14.08
C ALA A 74 2.93 3.30 -13.38
N LEU A 75 2.93 3.23 -12.05
CA LEU A 75 1.89 2.56 -11.28
C LEU A 75 0.53 3.27 -11.41
N CYS A 76 0.50 4.60 -11.37
CA CYS A 76 -0.71 5.37 -11.62
C CYS A 76 -1.26 5.11 -13.03
N SER A 77 -0.40 5.17 -14.05
CA SER A 77 -0.79 4.90 -15.44
C SER A 77 -1.36 3.50 -15.63
N LEU A 78 -0.78 2.50 -14.97
CA LEU A 78 -1.28 1.12 -15.00
C LEU A 78 -2.61 0.97 -14.24
N ALA A 79 -2.82 1.70 -13.15
CA ALA A 79 -4.09 1.71 -12.43
C ALA A 79 -5.21 2.30 -13.30
N ASP A 80 -4.94 3.39 -14.01
CA ASP A 80 -5.87 4.01 -14.97
C ASP A 80 -6.20 3.06 -16.12
N ALA A 81 -5.17 2.46 -16.73
CA ALA A 81 -5.33 1.48 -17.81
C ALA A 81 -6.15 0.25 -17.39
N ARG A 82 -5.98 -0.24 -16.15
CA ARG A 82 -6.84 -1.28 -15.59
C ARG A 82 -8.29 -0.80 -15.47
N GLY A 83 -8.50 0.42 -14.97
CA GLY A 83 -9.82 1.02 -14.87
C GLY A 83 -10.54 1.06 -16.23
N ASP A 84 -9.83 1.47 -17.28
CA ASP A 84 -10.32 1.44 -18.66
C ASP A 84 -10.64 0.01 -19.12
N LEU A 85 -9.73 -0.93 -18.90
CA LEU A 85 -9.93 -2.32 -19.29
C LEU A 85 -11.16 -2.95 -18.62
N ILE A 86 -11.39 -2.65 -17.32
CA ILE A 86 -12.59 -3.08 -16.60
C ILE A 86 -13.85 -2.50 -17.24
N ARG A 87 -13.85 -1.19 -17.56
CA ARG A 87 -15.01 -0.53 -18.20
C ARG A 87 -15.32 -1.14 -19.56
N ILE A 88 -14.31 -1.35 -20.39
CA ILE A 88 -14.47 -1.97 -21.72
C ILE A 88 -14.97 -3.41 -21.57
N ALA A 89 -14.33 -4.22 -20.72
CA ALA A 89 -14.75 -5.60 -20.50
C ALA A 89 -16.20 -5.71 -20.00
N ALA A 90 -16.62 -4.81 -19.10
CA ALA A 90 -17.99 -4.74 -18.63
C ALA A 90 -18.98 -4.36 -19.74
N ALA A 91 -18.62 -3.40 -20.60
CA ALA A 91 -19.43 -3.00 -21.75
C ALA A 91 -19.55 -4.14 -22.77
N VAL A 92 -18.47 -4.86 -23.07
CA VAL A 92 -18.50 -6.02 -23.98
C VAL A 92 -19.37 -7.14 -23.40
N LYS A 93 -19.27 -7.39 -22.09
CA LYS A 93 -20.06 -8.42 -21.40
C LYS A 93 -21.56 -8.10 -21.39
N SER A 94 -21.95 -6.82 -21.33
CA SER A 94 -23.36 -6.41 -21.33
C SER A 94 -24.03 -6.52 -22.70
N ILE A 95 -23.26 -6.63 -23.78
CA ILE A 95 -23.79 -6.93 -25.12
C ILE A 95 -24.36 -8.36 -25.11
N GLN A 96 -25.61 -8.51 -25.55
CA GLN A 96 -26.25 -9.81 -25.72
C GLN A 96 -25.42 -10.70 -26.66
N ALA A 97 -25.31 -11.99 -26.35
CA ALA A 97 -24.38 -12.90 -27.03
C ALA A 97 -24.65 -13.01 -28.55
N ASP A 98 -25.91 -12.99 -28.96
CA ASP A 98 -26.39 -12.94 -30.34
C ASP A 98 -25.97 -11.66 -31.08
N LYS A 99 -25.92 -10.53 -30.38
CA LYS A 99 -25.51 -9.22 -30.94
C LYS A 99 -24.01 -8.99 -30.93
N ARG A 100 -23.22 -9.75 -30.15
CA ARG A 100 -21.75 -9.61 -30.16
C ARG A 100 -21.15 -9.90 -31.53
N ALA A 101 -21.72 -10.84 -32.29
CA ALA A 101 -21.29 -11.15 -33.65
C ALA A 101 -21.47 -9.97 -34.64
N MET A 102 -22.39 -9.04 -34.36
CA MET A 102 -22.57 -7.84 -35.20
C MET A 102 -21.48 -6.80 -34.97
N TYR A 103 -20.99 -6.67 -33.74
CA TYR A 103 -19.93 -5.71 -33.38
C TYR A 103 -18.54 -6.28 -33.58
N PHE A 104 -18.40 -7.58 -33.37
CA PHE A 104 -17.14 -8.29 -33.46
C PHE A 104 -17.29 -9.41 -34.47
N SER A 105 -16.60 -9.28 -35.61
CA SER A 105 -16.68 -10.23 -36.73
C SER A 105 -16.35 -11.67 -36.33
N ASP A 106 -15.53 -11.86 -35.28
CA ASP A 106 -15.22 -13.16 -34.70
C ASP A 106 -15.58 -13.18 -33.21
N THR A 107 -16.61 -13.96 -32.86
CA THR A 107 -17.06 -14.12 -31.47
C THR A 107 -16.05 -14.87 -30.61
N ARG A 108 -15.27 -15.79 -31.20
CA ARG A 108 -14.26 -16.58 -30.47
C ARG A 108 -13.13 -15.69 -30.01
N PHE A 109 -12.71 -14.76 -30.87
CA PHE A 109 -11.72 -13.75 -30.53
C PHE A 109 -12.16 -12.95 -29.30
N VAL A 110 -13.39 -12.46 -29.26
CA VAL A 110 -13.89 -11.63 -28.14
C VAL A 110 -13.94 -12.43 -26.85
N GLU A 111 -14.37 -13.69 -26.91
CA GLU A 111 -14.39 -14.56 -25.74
C GLU A 111 -12.99 -14.80 -25.18
N GLN A 112 -12.01 -15.10 -26.05
CA GLN A 112 -10.61 -15.24 -25.66
C GLN A 112 -10.03 -13.93 -25.12
N TRP A 113 -10.35 -12.80 -25.76
CA TRP A 113 -9.94 -11.48 -25.32
C TRP A 113 -10.49 -11.15 -23.93
N MET A 114 -11.76 -11.46 -23.65
CA MET A 114 -12.35 -11.27 -22.31
C MET A 114 -11.66 -12.12 -21.24
N ILE A 115 -11.27 -13.35 -21.57
CA ILE A 115 -10.50 -14.22 -20.66
C ILE A 115 -9.13 -13.60 -20.36
N ALA A 116 -8.41 -13.17 -21.41
CA ALA A 116 -7.10 -12.53 -21.27
C ALA A 116 -7.19 -11.20 -20.48
N ALA A 117 -8.19 -10.37 -20.77
CA ALA A 117 -8.46 -9.14 -20.04
C ALA A 117 -8.69 -9.40 -18.54
N THR A 118 -9.45 -10.44 -18.21
CA THR A 118 -9.68 -10.84 -16.81
C THR A 118 -8.39 -11.26 -16.12
N GLN A 119 -7.51 -12.00 -16.81
CA GLN A 119 -6.20 -12.37 -16.28
C GLN A 119 -5.33 -11.14 -15.99
N LEU A 120 -5.31 -10.15 -16.89
CA LEU A 120 -4.57 -8.91 -16.69
C LEU A 120 -5.10 -8.09 -15.50
N ILE A 121 -6.42 -7.96 -15.38
CA ILE A 121 -7.07 -7.28 -14.24
C ILE A 121 -6.68 -7.95 -12.92
N ASN A 122 -6.70 -9.28 -12.88
CA ASN A 122 -6.33 -10.05 -11.68
C ASN A 122 -4.82 -9.93 -11.38
N ARG A 123 -3.97 -9.96 -12.41
CA ARG A 123 -2.53 -9.81 -12.25
C ARG A 123 -2.18 -8.45 -11.65
N TRP A 124 -2.88 -7.39 -12.07
CA TRP A 124 -2.70 -6.07 -11.47
C TRP A 124 -3.07 -6.05 -9.99
N ASN A 125 -4.22 -6.63 -9.60
CA ASN A 125 -4.60 -6.72 -8.19
C ASN A 125 -3.51 -7.38 -7.34
N GLN A 126 -2.84 -8.41 -7.87
CA GLN A 126 -1.73 -9.06 -7.16
C GLN A 126 -0.52 -8.13 -7.00
N ILE A 127 -0.21 -7.31 -8.01
CA ILE A 127 0.88 -6.32 -7.93
C ILE A 127 0.54 -5.26 -6.88
N GLU A 128 -0.70 -4.76 -6.88
CA GLU A 128 -1.18 -3.78 -5.91
C GLU A 128 -1.14 -4.32 -4.47
N ASN A 129 -1.59 -5.56 -4.25
CA ASN A 129 -1.49 -6.22 -2.95
C ASN A 129 -0.03 -6.39 -2.52
N TYR A 130 0.84 -6.84 -3.43
CA TYR A 130 2.27 -6.96 -3.13
C TYR A 130 2.93 -5.62 -2.75
N LEU A 131 2.40 -4.48 -3.21
CA LEU A 131 2.95 -3.17 -2.85
C LEU A 131 2.41 -2.65 -1.52
N THR A 132 1.22 -3.11 -1.10
CA THR A 132 0.53 -2.61 0.10
C THR A 132 0.67 -3.53 1.32
N GLU A 133 0.89 -4.83 1.14
CA GLU A 133 1.13 -5.86 2.17
C GLU A 133 2.62 -6.12 2.40
#